data_AF-A0A2W4BB63-F1
#
_entry.id   AF-A0A2W4BB63-F1
#
_cell.length_a   1.000
_cell.length_b   1.000
_cell.length_c   1.000
_cell.angle_alpha   90.00
_cell.angle_beta   90.00
_cell.angle_gamma   90.00
#
_symmetry.space_group_name_H-M   'P 1'
#
loop_
_entity.id
_entity.type
_entity.pdbx_description
1 polymer ?
#
loop_
_entity_poly.entity_id
_entity_poly.type
_entity_poly.pdbx_seq_one_letter_code
_entity_poly.pdbx_strand_id
1 'polypeptide(L)'
;MRYVKTVHLNEHIRPAQYCYSFHLIPFRKLPSKRINIEGTVYNFWSFPPVKKRDYLAAFLLEKIDHFIVFEYIYPNQYSLLSTSKVYKLTDFKMETRKIDYPFDDWLLKKEGKEMNIIDKCEAGLLSYEEFQYYS
;
A
#
# COMPACT_ATOMS: atom_id res chain seq x y z
N MET A 1 -2.23 8.99 -4.28
CA MET A 1 -1.64 7.82 -4.98
C MET A 1 -0.15 8.05 -5.19
N ARG A 2 0.66 7.00 -5.11
CA ARG A 2 2.11 7.03 -5.31
C ARG A 2 2.50 6.06 -6.42
N TYR A 3 3.31 6.50 -7.38
CA TYR A 3 3.94 5.60 -8.34
C TYR A 3 4.93 4.67 -7.62
N VAL A 4 4.82 3.36 -7.85
CA VAL A 4 5.72 2.36 -7.26
C VAL A 4 6.72 1.87 -8.30
N LYS A 5 6.22 1.34 -9.42
CA LYS A 5 7.03 0.80 -10.52
C LYS A 5 6.20 0.57 -11.77
N THR A 6 6.87 0.45 -12.90
CA THR A 6 6.34 -0.15 -14.13
C THR A 6 6.78 -1.60 -14.22
N VAL A 7 5.87 -2.49 -14.60
CA VAL A 7 6.15 -3.91 -14.83
C VAL A 7 5.93 -4.19 -16.31
N HIS A 8 7.00 -4.61 -16.99
CA HIS A 8 6.95 -5.03 -18.39
C HIS A 8 6.59 -6.51 -18.48
N LEU A 9 5.80 -6.84 -19.48
CA LEU A 9 5.29 -8.17 -19.75
C LEU A 9 6.03 -8.74 -20.97
N ASN A 10 6.52 -9.97 -20.86
CA ASN A 10 7.22 -10.64 -21.96
C ASN A 10 6.25 -11.08 -23.07
N GLU A 11 4.98 -11.24 -22.73
CA GLU A 11 3.91 -11.71 -23.63
C GLU A 11 2.66 -10.85 -23.44
N HIS A 12 1.86 -10.74 -24.51
CA HIS A 12 0.59 -10.02 -24.44
C HIS A 12 -0.44 -10.81 -23.64
N ILE A 13 -0.70 -10.37 -22.41
CA ILE A 13 -1.65 -11.00 -21.49
C ILE A 13 -2.78 -10.02 -21.10
N ARG A 14 -4.02 -10.51 -21.03
CA ARG A 14 -5.14 -9.68 -20.57
C ARG A 14 -5.00 -9.41 -19.06
N PRO A 15 -5.48 -8.27 -18.53
CA PRO A 15 -5.26 -7.91 -17.13
C PRO A 15 -5.86 -8.93 -16.15
N ALA A 16 -7.05 -9.45 -16.47
CA ALA A 16 -7.70 -10.48 -15.66
C ALA A 16 -6.89 -11.79 -15.63
N GLN A 17 -6.30 -12.19 -16.77
CA GLN A 17 -5.45 -13.37 -16.84
C GLN A 17 -4.18 -13.16 -16.02
N TYR A 18 -3.57 -11.98 -16.11
CA TYR A 18 -2.42 -11.62 -15.28
C TYR A 18 -2.77 -11.71 -13.79
N CYS A 19 -3.82 -11.02 -13.34
CA CYS A 19 -4.23 -11.05 -11.93
C CYS A 19 -4.53 -12.47 -11.44
N TYR A 20 -5.14 -13.31 -12.28
CA TYR A 20 -5.42 -14.70 -11.96
C TYR A 20 -4.15 -15.55 -11.83
N SER A 21 -3.22 -15.49 -12.79
CA SER A 21 -1.97 -16.25 -12.77
C SER A 21 -1.09 -15.95 -11.56
N PHE A 22 -1.16 -14.71 -11.04
CA PHE A 22 -0.44 -14.29 -9.85
C PHE A 22 -1.24 -14.45 -8.54
N HIS A 23 -2.38 -15.15 -8.57
CA HIS A 23 -3.24 -15.40 -7.41
C HIS A 23 -3.66 -14.11 -6.68
N LEU A 24 -3.83 -13.00 -7.42
CA LEU A 24 -4.21 -11.70 -6.88
C LEU A 24 -5.73 -11.59 -6.68
N ILE A 25 -6.35 -12.60 -6.07
CA ILE A 25 -7.80 -12.73 -5.91
C ILE A 25 -8.23 -12.28 -4.50
N PRO A 26 -9.28 -11.45 -4.36
CA PRO A 26 -10.12 -10.87 -5.42
C PRO A 26 -9.50 -9.67 -6.16
N PHE A 27 -9.53 -9.68 -7.49
CA PHE A 27 -9.24 -8.52 -8.33
C PHE A 27 -10.50 -7.97 -8.98
N ARG A 28 -10.53 -6.66 -9.22
CA ARG A 28 -11.65 -5.98 -9.88
C ARG A 28 -11.16 -4.90 -10.82
N LYS A 29 -11.70 -4.88 -12.04
CA LYS A 29 -11.58 -3.71 -12.91
C LYS A 29 -12.36 -2.56 -12.27
N LEU A 30 -11.68 -1.44 -12.04
CA LEU A 30 -12.32 -0.26 -11.47
C LEU A 30 -13.15 0.46 -12.56
N PRO A 31 -14.15 1.28 -12.17
CA PRO A 31 -15.00 1.99 -13.12
C PRO A 31 -14.16 2.65 -14.21
N SER A 32 -14.63 2.58 -15.46
CA SER A 32 -13.92 2.85 -16.73
C SER A 32 -13.39 4.27 -16.95
N LYS A 33 -12.84 4.92 -15.92
CA LYS A 33 -12.06 6.15 -16.04
C LYS A 33 -10.74 5.82 -16.72
N ARG A 34 -10.68 6.19 -17.99
CA ARG A 34 -9.47 6.17 -18.80
C ARG A 34 -8.58 7.31 -18.35
N ILE A 35 -7.42 6.99 -17.80
CA ILE A 35 -6.45 8.01 -17.36
C ILE A 35 -5.30 8.05 -18.35
N ASN A 36 -4.98 9.25 -18.80
CA ASN A 36 -3.83 9.49 -19.66
C ASN A 36 -2.60 9.79 -18.79
N ILE A 37 -1.58 8.96 -18.87
CA ILE A 37 -0.29 9.14 -18.20
C ILE A 37 0.77 9.19 -19.29
N GLU A 38 1.45 10.33 -19.43
CA GLU A 38 2.53 10.55 -20.39
C GLU A 38 2.15 10.20 -21.83
N GLY A 39 0.91 10.51 -22.22
CA GLY A 39 0.38 10.25 -23.56
C GLY A 39 -0.23 8.85 -23.74
N THR A 40 -0.09 7.95 -22.76
CA THR A 40 -0.61 6.58 -22.82
C THR A 40 -1.87 6.43 -21.98
N VAL A 41 -2.88 5.72 -22.49
CA VAL A 41 -4.18 5.58 -21.82
C VAL A 41 -4.27 4.25 -21.06
N TYR A 42 -4.57 4.37 -19.77
CA TYR A 42 -4.66 3.24 -18.85
C TYR A 42 -6.06 3.08 -18.23
N ASN A 43 -6.36 1.86 -17.81
CA ASN A 43 -7.47 1.50 -16.92
C ASN A 43 -6.92 0.94 -15.61
N PHE A 44 -7.52 1.34 -14.50
CA PHE A 44 -7.16 0.81 -13.19
C PHE A 44 -7.86 -0.51 -12.86
N TRP A 45 -7.11 -1.36 -12.18
CA TRP A 45 -7.54 -2.61 -11.59
C TRP A 45 -7.10 -2.61 -10.13
N SER A 46 -8.02 -2.91 -9.23
CA SER A 46 -7.71 -3.17 -7.82
C SER A 46 -7.50 -4.65 -7.59
N PHE A 47 -6.68 -4.96 -6.60
CA PHE A 47 -6.39 -6.30 -6.13
C PHE A 47 -6.25 -6.27 -4.60
N PRO A 48 -6.20 -7.43 -3.92
CA PRO A 48 -6.23 -7.49 -2.47
C PRO A 48 -5.04 -6.74 -1.86
N PRO A 49 -5.19 -6.19 -0.65
CA PRO A 49 -4.09 -5.55 0.04
C PRO A 49 -2.93 -6.54 0.23
N VAL A 50 -1.72 -6.10 -0.06
CA VAL A 50 -0.50 -6.89 0.14
C VAL A 50 0.30 -6.26 1.28
N LYS A 51 0.53 -7.02 2.37
CA LYS A 51 1.33 -6.57 3.53
C LYS A 51 0.87 -5.21 4.11
N LYS A 52 -0.44 -5.07 4.40
CA LYS A 52 -1.08 -3.86 4.95
C LYS A 52 -1.03 -2.61 4.03
N ARG A 53 -0.68 -2.77 2.75
CA ARG A 53 -0.69 -1.69 1.77
C ARG A 53 -1.65 -2.00 0.63
N ASP A 54 -2.28 -0.94 0.17
CA ASP A 54 -3.29 -0.95 -0.88
C ASP A 54 -2.68 -0.53 -2.21
N TYR A 55 -2.93 -1.32 -3.25
CA TYR A 55 -2.31 -1.12 -4.57
C TYR A 55 -3.31 -1.21 -5.72
N LEU A 56 -3.05 -0.43 -6.76
CA LEU A 56 -3.73 -0.49 -8.06
C LEU A 56 -2.73 -0.81 -9.15
N ALA A 57 -3.19 -1.54 -10.15
CA ALA A 57 -2.48 -1.71 -11.41
C ALA A 57 -3.18 -0.91 -12.51
N ALA A 58 -2.44 -0.09 -13.24
CA ALA A 58 -2.89 0.63 -14.42
C ALA A 58 -2.43 -0.14 -15.66
N PHE A 59 -3.36 -0.81 -16.33
CA PHE A 59 -3.09 -1.56 -17.56
C PHE A 59 -3.45 -0.73 -18.79
N LEU A 60 -2.67 -0.86 -19.86
CA LEU A 60 -2.97 -0.22 -21.14
C LEU A 60 -4.30 -0.74 -21.71
N LEU A 61 -4.94 0.08 -22.54
CA LEU A 61 -6.17 -0.30 -23.22
C LEU A 61 -5.97 -1.15 -24.48
N GLU A 62 -4.90 -0.86 -25.24
CA GLU A 62 -4.69 -1.44 -26.56
C GLU A 62 -3.69 -2.59 -26.52
N LYS A 63 -2.40 -2.28 -26.54
CA LYS A 63 -1.31 -3.26 -26.48
C LYS A 63 -0.81 -3.36 -25.05
N ILE A 64 -1.32 -4.34 -24.33
CA ILE A 64 -0.88 -4.64 -22.96
C ILE A 64 0.47 -5.35 -23.05
N ASP A 65 1.53 -4.56 -22.98
CA ASP A 65 2.94 -4.97 -22.92
C ASP A 65 3.57 -4.55 -21.58
N HIS A 66 2.90 -3.69 -20.81
CA HIS A 66 3.28 -3.33 -19.45
C HIS A 66 2.07 -2.89 -18.63
N PHE A 67 2.29 -2.67 -17.33
CA PHE A 67 1.35 -1.99 -16.47
C PHE A 67 2.10 -1.23 -15.37
N ILE A 68 1.43 -0.22 -14.80
CA ILE A 68 2.01 0.62 -13.75
C ILE A 68 1.38 0.26 -12.42
N VAL A 69 2.20 0.08 -11.39
CA VAL A 69 1.74 -0.16 -10.03
C VAL A 69 1.71 1.16 -9.26
N PHE A 70 0.56 1.46 -8.68
CA PHE A 70 0.35 2.57 -7.78
C PHE A 70 0.00 2.07 -6.39
N GLU A 71 0.51 2.73 -5.37
CA GLU A 71 0.00 2.62 -4.01
C GLU A 71 -1.06 3.71 -3.77
N TYR A 72 -2.07 3.42 -2.97
CA TYR A 72 -3.09 4.40 -2.55
C TYR A 72 -3.38 4.32 -1.05
N ILE A 73 -3.81 5.43 -0.46
CA ILE A 73 -4.20 5.50 0.97
C ILE A 73 -5.71 5.34 1.09
N TYR A 74 -6.46 6.00 0.19
CA TYR A 74 -7.91 5.96 0.20
C TYR A 74 -8.42 5.35 -1.10
N PRO A 75 -9.39 4.42 -1.03
CA PRO A 75 -9.89 3.70 -2.19
C PRO A 75 -10.56 4.63 -3.20
N ASN A 76 -10.94 5.86 -2.84
CA ASN A 76 -11.54 6.81 -3.77
C ASN A 76 -10.51 7.67 -4.54
N GLN A 77 -9.20 7.62 -4.25
CA GLN A 77 -8.22 8.53 -4.87
C GLN A 77 -8.19 8.42 -6.40
N TYR A 78 -8.32 7.21 -6.95
CA TYR A 78 -8.36 7.03 -8.41
C TYR A 78 -9.61 7.68 -9.03
N SER A 79 -10.72 7.74 -8.28
CA SER A 79 -11.98 8.34 -8.74
C SER A 79 -11.90 9.87 -8.80
N LEU A 80 -10.93 10.49 -8.12
CA LEU A 80 -10.71 11.94 -8.16
C LEU A 80 -9.87 12.38 -9.36
N LEU A 81 -9.27 11.44 -10.10
CA LEU A 81 -8.51 11.76 -11.29
C LEU A 81 -9.46 12.22 -12.42
N SER A 82 -9.05 13.29 -13.11
CA SER A 82 -9.72 13.82 -14.28
C SER A 82 -9.32 13.01 -15.51
N THR A 83 -10.28 12.64 -16.34
CA THR A 83 -10.02 11.94 -17.60
C THR A 83 -9.52 12.87 -18.72
N SER A 84 -9.65 14.19 -18.55
CA SER A 84 -9.19 15.19 -19.52
C SER A 84 -7.75 15.65 -19.31
N LYS A 85 -7.15 15.33 -18.17
CA LYS A 85 -5.77 15.71 -17.84
C LYS A 85 -4.79 14.64 -18.33
N VAL A 86 -3.67 15.08 -18.90
CA VAL A 86 -2.47 14.26 -19.10
C VAL A 86 -1.62 14.35 -17.84
N TYR A 87 -1.44 13.22 -17.16
CA TYR A 87 -0.64 13.13 -15.94
C TYR A 87 0.81 12.77 -16.26
N LYS A 88 1.74 13.22 -15.44
CA LYS A 88 3.11 12.70 -15.41
C LYS A 88 3.25 11.67 -14.30
N LEU A 89 4.20 10.74 -14.39
CA LEU A 89 4.49 9.84 -13.27
C LEU A 89 4.85 10.61 -11.99
N THR A 90 5.49 11.76 -12.15
CA THR A 90 5.85 12.68 -11.06
C THR A 90 4.65 13.34 -10.38
N ASP A 91 3.46 13.33 -11.00
CA ASP A 91 2.22 13.83 -10.38
C ASP A 91 1.71 12.86 -9.30
N PHE A 92 2.17 11.61 -9.32
CA PHE A 92 1.80 10.58 -8.36
C PHE A 92 2.88 10.43 -7.28
N LYS A 93 3.03 11.46 -6.46
CA LYS A 93 3.83 11.41 -5.24
C LYS A 93 2.87 11.51 -4.07
N MET A 94 2.76 10.45 -3.28
CA MET A 94 2.16 10.63 -1.95
C MET A 94 3.06 11.58 -1.17
N GLU A 95 2.45 12.54 -0.47
CA GLU A 95 3.10 13.09 0.70
C GLU A 95 3.53 11.93 1.59
N THR A 96 4.78 11.95 2.04
CA THR A 96 5.28 11.02 3.03
C THR A 96 4.51 11.28 4.32
N ARG A 97 3.34 10.65 4.50
CA ARG A 97 2.72 10.61 5.82
C ARG A 97 3.67 9.82 6.71
N LYS A 98 4.18 10.46 7.77
CA LYS A 98 4.56 9.71 8.97
C LYS A 98 3.38 8.82 9.27
N ILE A 99 3.58 7.51 9.22
CA ILE A 99 2.58 6.57 9.69
C ILE A 99 2.62 6.73 11.21
N ASP A 100 1.84 7.66 11.76
CA ASP A 100 1.56 7.65 13.19
C ASP A 100 0.61 6.46 13.41
N TYR A 101 1.22 5.28 13.64
CA TYR A 101 0.48 4.18 14.22
C TYR A 101 0.05 4.66 15.62
N PRO A 102 -1.25 4.65 15.97
CA PRO A 102 -1.68 4.95 17.34
C PRO A 102 -1.12 3.94 18.37
N PHE A 103 -0.44 2.88 17.91
CA PHE A 103 0.31 1.93 18.73
C PHE A 103 1.79 2.30 18.92
N ASP A 104 2.41 3.09 18.03
CA ASP A 104 3.80 3.54 18.20
C ASP A 104 3.88 4.62 19.29
N ASP A 105 2.84 5.44 19.44
CA ASP A 105 2.70 6.39 20.56
C ASP A 105 2.51 5.70 21.93
N TRP A 106 2.01 4.46 21.96
CA TRP A 106 1.93 3.69 23.21
C TRP A 106 3.30 3.14 23.64
N LEU A 107 4.10 2.67 22.68
CA LEU A 107 5.48 2.23 22.92
C LEU A 107 6.39 3.40 23.30
N LEU A 108 6.29 4.53 22.60
CA LEU A 108 7.10 5.72 22.88
C LEU A 108 6.71 6.44 24.18
N LYS A 109 5.45 6.33 24.63
CA LYS A 109 5.05 6.81 25.97
C LYS A 109 5.56 5.93 27.11
N LYS A 110 5.86 4.66 26.86
CA LYS A 110 6.48 3.75 27.85
C LYS A 110 7.98 3.98 28.00
N GLU A 111 8.67 4.42 26.95
CA GLU A 111 10.11 4.73 27.03
C GLU A 111 10.40 6.01 27.85
N GLY A 112 9.39 6.84 28.12
CA GLY A 112 9.51 8.06 28.91
C GLY A 112 9.02 7.99 30.36
N LYS A 113 8.54 6.83 30.83
CA LYS A 113 8.18 6.61 32.23
C LYS A 113 8.81 5.31 32.71
N GLU A 114 9.58 5.38 33.78
CA GLU A 114 10.04 4.19 34.50
C GLU A 114 8.86 3.24 34.71
N MET A 115 8.86 2.14 33.96
CA MET A 115 7.90 1.08 34.16
C MET A 115 8.12 0.52 35.57
N ASN A 116 7.05 0.51 36.36
CA ASN A 116 7.06 -0.13 37.66
C ASN A 116 7.36 -1.63 37.48
N ILE A 117 8.01 -2.24 38.46
CA ILE A 117 8.53 -3.61 38.42
C ILE A 117 7.42 -4.64 38.12
N ILE A 118 6.18 -4.36 38.52
CA ILE A 118 5.00 -5.18 38.25
C ILE A 118 4.73 -5.26 36.73
N ASP A 119 4.78 -4.14 36.01
CA ASP A 119 4.54 -4.08 34.57
C ASP A 119 5.66 -4.77 33.77
N LYS A 120 6.88 -4.84 34.33
CA LYS A 120 8.02 -5.55 33.74
C LYS A 120 7.86 -7.07 33.83
N CYS A 121 7.24 -7.57 34.89
CA CYS A 121 6.95 -8.99 35.05
C CYS A 121 5.84 -9.47 34.11
N GLU A 122 4.75 -8.71 33.97
CA GLU A 122 3.65 -9.07 33.05
C GLU A 122 4.07 -9.06 31.58
N ALA A 123 5.04 -8.22 31.22
CA ALA A 123 5.62 -8.17 29.88
C ALA A 123 6.68 -9.27 29.62
N GLY A 124 7.00 -10.11 30.61
CA GLY A 124 8.02 -11.17 30.49
C GLY A 124 9.46 -10.63 30.36
N LEU A 125 9.70 -9.39 30.80
CA LEU A 125 10.99 -8.70 30.69
C LEU A 125 11.86 -8.84 31.94
N LEU A 126 11.37 -9.51 32.99
CA LEU A 126 12.11 -9.89 34.19
C LEU A 126 11.91 -11.37 34.48
N SER A 127 12.95 -12.05 34.90
CA SER A 127 12.86 -13.39 35.46
C SER A 127 12.24 -13.34 36.88
N TYR A 128 11.62 -14.44 37.31
CA TYR A 128 10.99 -14.52 38.65
C TYR A 128 11.99 -14.27 39.79
N GLU A 129 13.25 -14.63 39.58
CA GLU A 129 14.35 -14.40 40.53
C GLU A 129 14.71 -12.91 40.65
N GLU A 130 14.62 -12.15 39.56
CA GLU A 130 14.87 -10.69 39.57
C GLU A 130 13.72 -9.92 40.24
N PHE A 131 12.47 -10.40 40.16
CA PHE A 131 11.34 -9.77 40.85
C PHE A 131 11.49 -9.78 42.37
N GLN A 132 11.98 -10.88 42.95
CA GLN A 132 12.12 -11.02 44.40
C GLN A 132 13.19 -10.10 45.01
N TYR A 133 14.12 -9.60 44.20
CA TYR A 133 15.17 -8.68 44.67
C TYR A 133 14.66 -7.25 44.86
N TYR A 134 13.54 -6.88 44.21
CA TYR A 134 12.99 -5.52 44.23
C TYR A 134 11.63 -5.40 44.95
N SER A 135 11.11 -6.51 45.51
CA SER A 135 9.86 -6.57 46.27
C SER A 135 10.04 -6.37 47.77
#